data_AF-A0A1V6ETV9-F1
#
_entry.id   AF-A0A1V6ETV9-F1
#
_cell.length_a   1.000
_cell.length_b   1.000
_cell.length_c   1.000
_cell.angle_alpha   90.00
_cell.angle_beta   90.00
_cell.angle_gamma   90.00
#
_symmetry.space_group_name_H-M   'P 1'
#
loop_
_entity.id
_entity.type
_entity.pdbx_description
1 polymer ?
#
loop_
_entity_poly.entity_id
_entity_poly.type
_entity_poly.pdbx_seq_one_letter_code
_entity_poly.pdbx_strand_id
1 'polypeptide(L)'
;MAQRLVRALCPHCATPHRLGPGQFDRLLAEYIDRSSLTPAEGQRRLLAAAGIESPEQVLVHTATGCEKCSGKGYKGRMGIYEIFENNPAIRELIQRHARPSELFEAAIASGMRSLRHDALEKLVQGKIDVRQARVAYI
;
A
#
# COMPACT_ATOMS: atom_id res chain seq x y z
N MET A 1 -9.71 -10.37 9.12
CA MET A 1 -9.39 -9.92 7.74
C MET A 1 -10.26 -8.73 7.41
N ALA A 2 -9.67 -7.63 6.94
CA ALA A 2 -10.39 -6.53 6.32
C ALA A 2 -10.00 -6.44 4.83
N GLN A 3 -10.94 -6.00 4.00
CA GLN A 3 -10.70 -5.85 2.57
C GLN A 3 -11.38 -4.62 1.97
N ARG A 4 -10.76 -4.10 0.91
CA ARG A 4 -11.32 -3.10 -0.01
C ARG A 4 -11.10 -3.56 -1.44
N LEU A 5 -11.98 -3.11 -2.32
CA LEU A 5 -11.91 -3.46 -3.74
C LEU A 5 -11.72 -2.19 -4.55
N VAL A 6 -10.59 -2.09 -5.25
CA VAL A 6 -10.23 -0.93 -6.06
C VAL A 6 -10.18 -1.30 -7.54
N ARG A 7 -10.24 -0.30 -8.41
CA ARG A 7 -10.06 -0.53 -9.85
C ARG A 7 -8.58 -0.78 -10.15
N ALA A 8 -8.28 -1.84 -10.90
CA ALA A 8 -6.93 -2.11 -11.35
C ALA A 8 -6.60 -1.28 -12.60
N LEU A 9 -5.38 -0.77 -12.70
CA LEU A 9 -4.92 -0.08 -13.89
C LEU A 9 -5.02 -0.99 -15.12
N CYS A 10 -5.37 -0.41 -16.27
CA CYS A 10 -5.41 -1.17 -17.51
C CYS A 10 -4.00 -1.57 -17.93
N PRO A 11 -3.71 -2.88 -18.13
CA PRO A 11 -2.36 -3.35 -18.47
C PRO A 11 -1.91 -2.94 -19.88
N HIS A 12 -2.81 -2.37 -20.69
CA HIS A 12 -2.52 -1.99 -22.08
C HIS A 12 -2.23 -0.51 -22.27
N CYS A 13 -2.59 0.35 -21.31
CA CYS A 13 -2.47 1.80 -21.49
C CYS A 13 -1.92 2.54 -20.27
N ALA A 14 -1.75 1.89 -19.12
CA ALA A 14 -1.19 2.55 -17.94
C ALA A 14 0.21 3.12 -18.24
N THR A 15 0.41 4.41 -18.05
CA THR A 15 1.66 5.08 -18.39
C THR A 15 2.54 5.25 -17.16
N PRO A 16 3.78 4.72 -17.15
CA PRO A 16 4.71 4.93 -16.05
C PRO A 16 5.26 6.35 -16.05
N HIS A 17 5.49 6.90 -14.86
CA HIS A 17 6.26 8.11 -14.64
C HIS A 17 7.09 7.99 -13.38
N ARG A 18 8.27 8.63 -13.38
CA ARG A 18 9.12 8.71 -12.19
C ARG A 18 8.51 9.66 -11.17
N LEU A 19 8.67 9.33 -9.90
CA LEU A 19 8.39 10.28 -8.83
C LEU A 19 9.35 11.48 -8.93
N GLY A 20 8.79 12.68 -8.86
CA GLY A 20 9.56 13.92 -8.85
C GLY A 20 10.28 14.16 -7.50
N PRO A 21 11.10 15.22 -7.42
CA PRO A 21 11.84 15.55 -6.20
C PRO A 21 10.92 15.65 -4.96
N GLY A 22 11.32 14.96 -3.88
CA GLY A 22 10.57 14.93 -2.61
C GLY A 22 9.23 14.19 -2.63
N GLN A 23 8.79 13.64 -3.78
CA GLN A 23 7.55 12.87 -3.84
C GLN A 23 7.68 11.52 -3.16
N PHE A 24 8.85 10.90 -3.21
CA PHE A 24 9.10 9.65 -2.47
C PHE A 24 9.03 9.87 -0.96
N ASP A 25 9.61 10.95 -0.44
CA ASP A 25 9.56 11.25 1.00
C ASP A 25 8.12 11.46 1.48
N ARG A 26 7.27 12.11 0.67
CA ARG A 26 5.83 12.25 0.96
C ARG A 26 5.12 10.91 0.93
N LEU A 27 5.43 10.05 -0.05
CA LEU A 27 4.88 8.71 -0.14
C LEU A 27 5.30 7.85 1.07
N LEU A 28 6.56 7.97 1.50
CA LEU A 28 7.09 7.29 2.67
C LEU A 28 6.42 7.78 3.95
N ALA A 29 6.27 9.09 4.12
CA ALA A 29 5.55 9.67 5.25
C ALA A 29 4.08 9.21 5.28
N GLU A 30 3.41 9.14 4.13
CA GLU A 30 2.07 8.58 4.01
C GLU A 30 2.08 7.08 4.35
N TYR A 31 3.07 6.31 3.91
CA TYR A 31 3.17 4.87 4.17
C TYR A 31 3.30 4.53 5.65
N ILE A 32 4.17 5.23 6.38
CA ILE A 32 4.40 4.95 7.81
C ILE A 32 3.38 5.62 8.74
N ASP A 33 2.55 6.53 8.23
CA ASP A 33 1.52 7.22 9.02
C ASP A 33 0.69 6.20 9.82
N ARG A 34 0.38 6.53 11.07
CA ARG A 34 -0.39 5.68 12.01
C ARG A 34 0.16 4.26 12.18
N SER A 35 1.47 4.06 12.06
CA SER A 35 2.13 2.80 12.37
C SER A 35 3.43 3.04 13.14
N SER A 36 3.92 2.01 13.84
CA SER A 36 5.23 2.02 14.50
C SER A 36 6.42 1.87 13.55
N LEU A 37 6.20 1.84 12.23
CA LEU A 37 7.31 1.67 11.28
C LEU A 37 8.22 2.91 11.29
N THR A 38 9.51 2.66 11.40
CA THR A 38 10.52 3.70 11.18
C THR A 38 10.60 4.06 9.69
N PRO A 39 11.09 5.28 9.34
CA PRO A 39 11.32 5.64 7.94
C PRO A 39 12.20 4.65 7.18
N ALA A 40 13.23 4.09 7.83
CA ALA A 40 14.11 3.09 7.23
C ALA A 40 13.38 1.78 6.89
N GLU A 41 12.50 1.32 7.78
CA GLU A 41 11.69 0.12 7.55
C GLU A 41 10.63 0.33 6.47
N GLY A 42 9.96 1.50 6.50
CA GLY A 42 8.99 1.90 5.48
C GLY A 42 9.63 1.97 4.09
N GLN A 43 10.79 2.62 3.98
CA GLN A 43 11.54 2.69 2.73
C GLN A 43 11.93 1.30 2.24
N ARG A 44 12.50 0.47 3.11
CA ARG A 44 12.88 -0.91 2.75
C ARG A 44 11.68 -1.71 2.21
N ARG A 45 10.50 -1.60 2.84
CA ARG A 45 9.28 -2.29 2.40
C ARG A 45 8.78 -1.77 1.05
N LEU A 46 8.74 -0.44 0.85
CA LEU A 46 8.32 0.15 -0.42
C LEU A 46 9.26 -0.21 -1.57
N LEU A 47 10.58 -0.14 -1.36
CA LEU A 47 11.56 -0.50 -2.38
C LEU A 47 11.49 -2.00 -2.73
N ALA A 48 11.37 -2.87 -1.71
CA ALA A 48 11.17 -4.29 -1.92
C ALA A 48 9.86 -4.59 -2.68
N ALA A 49 8.77 -3.89 -2.38
CA ALA A 49 7.51 -4.05 -3.08
C ALA A 49 7.58 -3.60 -4.55
N ALA A 50 8.34 -2.53 -4.82
CA ALA A 50 8.61 -2.03 -6.18
C ALA A 50 9.61 -2.89 -6.96
N GLY A 51 10.41 -3.73 -6.28
CA GLY A 51 11.44 -4.55 -6.91
C GLY A 51 12.65 -3.73 -7.38
N ILE A 52 13.01 -2.68 -6.65
CA ILE A 52 14.10 -1.75 -6.98
C ILE A 52 15.01 -1.52 -5.78
N GLU A 53 16.17 -0.92 -6.01
CA GLU A 53 17.18 -0.68 -4.98
C GLU A 53 17.18 0.75 -4.45
N SER A 54 16.62 1.70 -5.21
CA SER A 54 16.70 3.12 -4.85
C SER A 54 15.41 3.93 -5.11
N PRO A 55 15.10 4.92 -4.25
CA PRO A 55 13.90 5.76 -4.37
C PRO A 55 13.70 6.45 -5.73
N GLU A 56 14.78 6.88 -6.38
CA GLU A 56 14.76 7.58 -7.67
C GLU A 56 14.40 6.67 -8.86
N GLN A 57 14.38 5.35 -8.64
CA GLN A 57 13.92 4.35 -9.62
C GLN A 57 12.43 4.06 -9.49
N VAL A 58 11.74 4.57 -8.46
CA VAL A 58 10.30 4.33 -8.27
C VAL A 58 9.51 4.88 -9.44
N LEU A 59 8.78 4.00 -10.10
CA LEU A 59 7.78 4.33 -11.11
C LEU A 59 6.39 4.16 -10.51
N VAL A 60 5.56 5.17 -10.74
CA VAL A 60 4.12 5.11 -10.49
C VAL A 60 3.39 5.22 -11.82
N HIS A 61 2.19 4.66 -11.90
CA HIS A 61 1.43 4.61 -13.15
C HIS A 61 0.17 5.47 -13.07
N THR A 62 -0.19 6.08 -14.20
CA THR A 62 -1.46 6.81 -14.35
C THR A 62 -2.38 6.13 -15.34
N ALA A 63 -3.68 6.27 -15.10
CA ALA A 63 -4.74 5.82 -15.99
C ALA A 63 -4.89 6.80 -17.16
N THR A 64 -4.70 6.32 -18.40
CA THR A 64 -4.83 7.13 -19.63
C THR A 64 -6.11 6.82 -20.41
N GLY A 65 -6.39 5.53 -20.63
CA GLY A 65 -7.55 5.06 -21.40
C GLY A 65 -7.17 4.55 -22.79
N CYS A 66 -7.79 3.44 -23.19
CA CYS A 66 -7.69 2.87 -24.53
C CYS A 66 -8.97 2.06 -24.84
N GLU A 67 -9.11 1.58 -26.06
CA GLU A 67 -10.27 0.78 -26.48
C GLU A 67 -10.48 -0.48 -25.61
N LYS A 68 -9.37 -1.15 -25.21
CA LYS A 68 -9.41 -2.37 -24.39
C LYS A 68 -9.95 -2.16 -22.97
N CYS A 69 -10.05 -0.91 -22.51
CA CYS A 69 -10.67 -0.53 -21.24
C CYS A 69 -11.83 0.47 -21.43
N SER A 70 -12.35 0.60 -22.67
CA SER A 70 -13.43 1.53 -23.02
C SER A 70 -13.14 2.97 -22.61
N GLY A 71 -11.89 3.42 -22.77
CA GLY A 71 -11.46 4.78 -22.45
C GLY A 71 -11.34 5.08 -20.95
N LYS A 72 -11.56 4.12 -20.04
CA LYS A 72 -11.60 4.37 -18.59
C LYS A 72 -10.22 4.41 -17.92
N GLY A 73 -9.21 3.80 -18.55
CA GLY A 73 -7.87 3.63 -17.98
C GLY A 73 -7.75 2.52 -16.92
N TYR A 74 -8.85 1.84 -16.60
CA TYR A 74 -8.90 0.74 -15.64
C TYR A 74 -9.52 -0.52 -16.26
N LYS A 75 -9.01 -1.71 -15.92
CA LYS A 75 -9.56 -2.98 -16.39
C LYS A 75 -9.54 -4.00 -15.25
N GLY A 76 -10.72 -4.40 -14.80
CA GLY A 76 -10.87 -5.30 -13.66
C GLY A 76 -10.75 -4.59 -12.31
N ARG A 77 -10.69 -5.39 -11.25
CA ARG A 77 -10.60 -4.93 -9.86
C ARG A 77 -9.51 -5.71 -9.13
N MET A 78 -8.96 -5.11 -8.09
CA MET A 78 -7.93 -5.70 -7.23
C MET A 78 -8.33 -5.54 -5.77
N GLY A 79 -8.12 -6.58 -4.98
CA GLY A 79 -8.32 -6.52 -3.54
C GLY A 79 -7.14 -5.82 -2.86
N ILE A 80 -7.47 -4.95 -1.91
CA ILE A 80 -6.54 -4.44 -0.89
C ILE A 80 -6.88 -5.16 0.41
N TYR A 81 -5.88 -5.71 1.09
CA TYR A 81 -6.05 -6.65 2.18
C TYR A 81 -5.29 -6.20 3.42
N GLU A 82 -5.95 -6.37 4.56
CA GLU A 82 -5.36 -6.29 5.88
C GLU A 82 -5.66 -7.58 6.64
N ILE A 83 -4.60 -8.32 6.96
CA ILE A 83 -4.69 -9.63 7.59
C ILE A 83 -4.10 -9.51 8.98
N PHE A 84 -4.99 -9.38 9.96
CA PHE A 84 -4.66 -9.44 11.37
C PHE A 84 -4.62 -10.90 11.83
N GLU A 85 -3.44 -11.39 12.20
CA GLU A 85 -3.22 -12.75 12.66
C GLU A 85 -3.24 -12.83 14.20
N ASN A 86 -4.04 -13.75 14.75
CA ASN A 86 -4.14 -13.97 16.19
C ASN A 86 -2.99 -14.86 16.72
N ASN A 87 -1.78 -14.28 16.73
CA ASN A 87 -0.57 -14.92 17.24
C ASN A 87 -0.48 -14.87 18.79
N PRO A 88 0.49 -15.56 19.44
CA PRO A 88 0.59 -15.59 20.90
C PRO A 88 0.67 -14.22 21.58
N ALA A 89 1.45 -13.27 21.02
CA ALA A 89 1.59 -11.92 21.58
C ALA A 89 0.25 -11.14 21.52
N ILE A 90 -0.46 -11.27 20.40
CA ILE A 90 -1.80 -10.70 20.23
C ILE A 90 -2.80 -11.31 21.22
N ARG A 91 -2.77 -12.63 21.45
CA ARG A 91 -3.66 -13.28 22.43
C ARG A 91 -3.46 -12.76 23.84
N GLU A 92 -2.22 -12.55 24.25
CA GLU A 92 -1.92 -11.97 25.56
C GLU A 92 -2.50 -10.55 25.69
N LEU A 93 -2.31 -9.70 24.67
CA LEU A 93 -2.86 -8.35 24.66
C LEU A 93 -4.40 -8.35 24.73
N ILE A 94 -5.05 -9.27 24.03
CA ILE A 94 -6.52 -9.45 24.11
C ILE A 94 -6.95 -9.84 25.52
N GLN A 95 -6.28 -10.82 26.14
CA GLN A 95 -6.60 -11.29 27.50
C GLN A 95 -6.45 -10.19 28.56
N ARG A 96 -5.52 -9.26 28.34
CA ARG A 96 -5.26 -8.13 29.23
C ARG A 96 -6.12 -6.91 28.91
N HIS A 97 -7.06 -7.02 27.97
CA HIS A 97 -7.92 -5.92 27.50
C HIS A 97 -7.12 -4.69 27.04
N ALA A 98 -6.02 -4.90 26.33
CA ALA A 98 -5.18 -3.83 25.79
C ALA A 98 -5.98 -2.91 24.84
N ARG A 99 -5.50 -1.67 24.69
CA ARG A 99 -6.12 -0.70 23.79
C ARG A 99 -6.01 -1.16 22.33
N PRO A 100 -6.94 -0.78 21.44
CA PRO A 100 -6.86 -1.09 20.01
C PRO A 100 -5.54 -0.64 19.35
N SER A 101 -4.98 0.48 19.80
CA SER A 101 -3.67 0.96 19.31
C SER A 101 -2.55 -0.01 19.65
N GLU A 102 -2.54 -0.60 20.85
CA GLU A 102 -1.51 -1.56 21.28
C GLU A 102 -1.60 -2.85 20.46
N LEU A 103 -2.82 -3.33 20.19
CA LEU A 103 -3.06 -4.47 19.30
C LEU A 103 -2.59 -4.18 17.87
N PHE A 104 -2.87 -2.99 17.36
CA PHE A 104 -2.44 -2.58 16.03
C PHE A 104 -0.92 -2.56 15.91
N GLU A 105 -0.21 -1.93 16.85
CA GLU A 105 1.25 -1.88 16.81
C GLU A 105 1.88 -3.26 16.93
N ALA A 106 1.37 -4.11 17.83
CA ALA A 106 1.84 -5.48 17.96
C ALA A 106 1.63 -6.29 16.66
N ALA A 107 0.52 -6.05 15.96
CA ALA A 107 0.25 -6.71 14.68
C ALA A 107 1.18 -6.21 13.57
N ILE A 108 1.43 -4.90 13.47
CA ILE A 108 2.40 -4.34 12.51
C ILE A 108 3.81 -4.88 12.76
N ALA A 109 4.24 -4.92 14.03
CA ALA A 109 5.51 -5.49 14.44
C ALA A 109 5.61 -6.99 14.10
N SER A 110 4.49 -7.71 14.18
CA SER A 110 4.39 -9.13 13.80
C SER A 110 4.30 -9.36 12.27
N GLY A 111 4.40 -8.32 11.45
CA GLY A 111 4.41 -8.42 9.99
C GLY A 111 3.08 -8.13 9.30
N MET A 112 2.06 -7.67 10.01
CA MET A 112 0.81 -7.24 9.39
C MET A 112 1.07 -6.08 8.42
N ARG A 113 0.43 -6.16 7.24
CA ARG A 113 0.26 -5.03 6.32
C ARG A 113 -1.12 -4.43 6.56
N SER A 114 -1.19 -3.13 6.83
CA SER A 114 -2.46 -2.41 6.90
C SER A 114 -3.03 -2.23 5.49
N LEU A 115 -4.30 -1.83 5.39
CA LEU A 115 -4.89 -1.44 4.09
C LEU A 115 -4.05 -0.37 3.39
N ARG A 116 -3.45 0.56 4.17
CA ARG A 116 -2.57 1.60 3.65
C ARG A 116 -1.26 1.03 3.10
N HIS A 117 -0.61 0.14 3.86
CA HIS A 117 0.63 -0.50 3.41
C HIS A 117 0.41 -1.26 2.10
N ASP A 118 -0.61 -2.11 2.03
CA ASP A 118 -0.90 -2.92 0.85
C ASP A 118 -1.31 -2.07 -0.37
N ALA A 119 -2.08 -0.99 -0.17
CA ALA A 119 -2.45 -0.07 -1.25
C ALA A 119 -1.24 0.65 -1.84
N LEU A 120 -0.33 1.17 -0.99
CA LEU A 120 0.84 1.90 -1.46
C LEU A 120 1.92 0.96 -2.02
N GLU A 121 2.03 -0.27 -1.51
CA GLU A 121 2.85 -1.32 -2.15
C GLU A 121 2.33 -1.64 -3.56
N LYS A 122 1.01 -1.72 -3.76
CA LYS A 122 0.41 -1.94 -5.09
C LYS A 122 0.54 -0.72 -6.01
N LEU A 123 0.59 0.49 -5.46
CA LEU A 123 0.87 1.72 -6.22
C LEU A 123 2.28 1.68 -6.82
N VAL A 124 3.30 1.38 -6.01
CA VAL A 124 4.69 1.31 -6.50
C VAL A 124 4.96 0.08 -7.37
N GLN A 125 4.09 -0.93 -7.32
CA GLN A 125 4.05 -2.04 -8.28
C GLN A 125 3.37 -1.69 -9.61
N GLY A 126 2.83 -0.48 -9.77
CA GLY A 126 2.13 -0.05 -10.99
C GLY A 126 0.78 -0.73 -11.22
N LYS A 127 0.20 -1.38 -10.19
CA LYS A 127 -1.08 -2.12 -10.30
C LYS A 127 -2.29 -1.21 -10.17
N ILE A 128 -2.14 -0.12 -9.42
CA ILE A 128 -3.15 0.90 -9.18
C ILE A 128 -2.51 2.29 -9.25
N ASP A 129 -3.31 3.34 -9.44
CA ASP A 129 -2.84 4.71 -9.36
C ASP A 129 -3.04 5.32 -7.96
N VAL A 130 -2.50 6.52 -7.74
CA VAL A 130 -2.58 7.23 -6.45
C VAL A 130 -4.03 7.43 -6.00
N ARG A 131 -4.94 7.67 -6.95
CA ARG A 131 -6.37 7.85 -6.66
C ARG A 131 -6.96 6.57 -6.08
N GLN A 132 -6.72 5.43 -6.72
CA GLN A 132 -7.23 4.15 -6.24
C GLN A 132 -6.55 3.71 -4.94
N ALA A 133 -5.27 4.00 -4.74
CA ALA A 133 -4.59 3.72 -3.48
C ALA A 133 -5.27 4.44 -2.31
N ARG A 134 -5.45 5.76 -2.41
CA ARG A 134 -6.04 6.59 -1.33
C ARG A 134 -7.47 6.22 -0.98
N VAL A 135 -8.29 5.84 -1.96
CA VAL A 135 -9.67 5.37 -1.71
C VAL A 135 -9.70 4.06 -0.89
N ALA A 136 -8.60 3.31 -0.81
CA ALA A 136 -8.57 2.06 -0.07
C ALA A 136 -8.40 2.22 1.45
N TYR A 137 -7.90 3.36 1.93
CA TYR A 137 -7.57 3.56 3.36
C TYR A 137 -7.98 4.93 3.92
N ILE A 138 -8.69 5.73 3.13
CA ILE A 138 -9.49 6.87 3.60
C ILE A 138 -10.87 6.35 3.98
#